data_AF-A0A1M5SYD1-F1
#
_entry.id   AF-A0A1M5SYD1-F1
#
_cell.length_a   1.000
_cell.length_b   1.000
_cell.length_c   1.000
_cell.angle_alpha   90.00
_cell.angle_beta   90.00
_cell.angle_gamma   90.00
#
_symmetry.space_group_name_H-M   'P 1'
#
loop_
_entity.id
_entity.type
_entity.pdbx_description
1 polymer ?
#
loop_
_entity_poly.entity_id
_entity_poly.type
_entity_poly.pdbx_seq_one_letter_code
_entity_poly.pdbx_strand_id
1 'polypeptide(L)'
;MIIYHGLEGSISLPLPVFLVVEDVGWWQGEDGSARGEPFRNRFPRRHCLADYQALVCLSRRLGMRIAIAMVLGEWDTTNLLSNVTGATWMGRDWENRRNQGPWLAEAAAYLRDHREDLEIALHGLCHEFWQDGSMHRSEFHDSNGRMRPRDLVVEHLTACRQIMEQHDFPSFPRLYVPPALNHSFGDDATSMQAILQAFGIDYVTTRFSRAHQYRPPEHDAITWECGVVLLERGRSPVAWDQPATVPASLPDQPIVALHWANLLHPDVTRTNEIVDRWAALVRATADDILRIQAKDVADCWTQAAYYYLATCRSDTGGVTIDLDRLPRFASLNGSFSLKIRQTAAASWQCSGARVVDGSIEPDGTQIVRLLPEAGQRAISLGFL
;
A
#
# COMPACT_ATOMS: atom_id res chain seq x y z
N MET A 1 -11.40 -12.97 10.68
CA MET A 1 -12.38 -14.06 10.72
C MET A 1 -12.18 -14.84 11.99
N ILE A 2 -13.24 -15.08 12.79
CA ILE A 2 -13.15 -16.07 13.87
C ILE A 2 -13.16 -17.45 13.22
N ILE A 3 -12.15 -18.27 13.51
CA ILE A 3 -11.99 -19.62 12.95
C ILE A 3 -12.29 -20.69 14.00
N TYR A 4 -12.35 -20.31 15.27
CA TYR A 4 -12.80 -21.14 16.39
C TYR A 4 -13.46 -20.30 17.47
N HIS A 5 -14.55 -20.82 18.05
CA HIS A 5 -15.16 -20.29 19.24
C HIS A 5 -15.73 -21.44 20.07
N GLY A 6 -15.15 -21.68 21.25
CA GLY A 6 -15.49 -22.79 22.14
C GLY A 6 -15.33 -22.40 23.60
N LEU A 7 -15.47 -23.38 24.50
CA LEU A 7 -15.35 -23.15 25.95
C LEU A 7 -13.92 -22.73 26.36
N GLU A 8 -12.93 -23.13 25.56
CA GLU A 8 -11.49 -22.90 25.73
C GLU A 8 -11.06 -21.50 25.25
N GLY A 9 -11.89 -20.85 24.44
CA GLY A 9 -11.64 -19.50 23.94
C GLY A 9 -12.00 -19.31 22.46
N SER A 10 -11.29 -18.39 21.82
CA SER A 10 -11.46 -18.07 20.40
C SER A 10 -10.11 -17.96 19.68
N ILE A 11 -10.08 -18.46 18.45
CA ILE A 11 -8.95 -18.27 17.53
C ILE A 11 -9.48 -17.48 16.35
N SER A 12 -8.71 -16.50 15.91
CA SER A 12 -9.00 -15.72 14.72
C SER A 12 -7.83 -15.71 13.76
N LEU A 13 -8.17 -15.70 12.48
CA LEU A 13 -7.29 -15.27 11.41
C LEU A 13 -7.65 -13.80 11.12
N PRO A 14 -6.90 -12.82 11.67
CA PRO A 14 -7.25 -11.41 11.58
C PRO A 14 -7.02 -10.84 10.17
N LEU A 15 -7.86 -9.87 9.77
CA LEU A 15 -7.60 -9.07 8.56
C LEU A 15 -6.46 -8.11 8.85
N PRO A 16 -5.46 -7.95 7.97
CA PRO A 16 -4.40 -6.99 8.21
C PRO A 16 -4.96 -5.55 8.18
N VAL A 17 -4.21 -4.62 8.75
CA VAL A 17 -4.41 -3.18 8.63
C VAL A 17 -3.05 -2.60 8.26
N PHE A 18 -2.95 -2.01 7.07
CA PHE A 18 -1.70 -1.45 6.55
C PHE A 18 -1.94 -0.07 5.93
N LEU A 19 -1.02 0.86 6.18
CA LEU A 19 -1.11 2.23 5.68
C LEU A 19 -0.40 2.39 4.33
N VAL A 20 -1.13 3.01 3.40
CA VAL A 20 -0.59 3.53 2.14
C VAL A 20 -0.91 5.02 2.07
N VAL A 21 0.11 5.87 2.02
CA VAL A 21 -0.05 7.32 1.85
C VAL A 21 0.17 7.67 0.38
N GLU A 22 -0.90 7.99 -0.32
CA GLU A 22 -0.95 8.42 -1.71
C GLU A 22 -0.59 9.90 -1.87
N ASP A 23 -0.30 10.30 -3.11
CA ASP A 23 0.09 11.67 -3.48
C ASP A 23 1.35 12.22 -2.80
N VAL A 24 2.20 11.36 -2.23
CA VAL A 24 3.49 11.79 -1.67
C VAL A 24 4.38 12.27 -2.81
N GLY A 25 5.24 13.26 -2.58
CA GLY A 25 6.20 13.74 -3.59
C GLY A 25 5.78 14.97 -4.39
N TRP A 26 4.52 15.41 -4.32
CA TRP A 26 4.16 16.76 -4.77
C TRP A 26 4.94 17.84 -3.97
N TRP A 27 5.55 18.81 -4.62
CA TRP A 27 6.11 19.98 -3.94
C TRP A 27 5.13 21.13 -3.86
N GLN A 28 4.30 21.28 -4.87
CA GLN A 28 3.20 22.23 -4.85
C GLN A 28 1.96 21.59 -4.22
N GLY A 29 1.29 22.31 -3.33
CA GLY A 29 0.02 21.88 -2.77
C GLY A 29 -1.19 22.30 -3.62
N GLU A 30 -1.05 23.36 -4.42
CA GLU A 30 -2.16 23.93 -5.18
C GLU A 30 -2.66 22.99 -6.27
N ASP A 31 -3.97 22.73 -6.25
CA ASP A 31 -4.67 22.01 -7.30
C ASP A 31 -4.80 22.88 -8.54
N GLY A 32 -4.14 22.46 -9.63
CA GLY A 32 -4.14 23.17 -10.90
C GLY A 32 -5.06 22.54 -11.94
N SER A 33 -5.89 21.56 -11.57
CA SER A 33 -6.76 20.82 -12.50
C SER A 33 -7.70 21.71 -13.30
N ALA A 34 -8.21 22.80 -12.72
CA ALA A 34 -9.05 23.78 -13.42
C ALA A 34 -8.31 24.53 -14.55
N ARG A 35 -6.98 24.53 -14.55
CA ARG A 35 -6.12 25.13 -15.58
C ARG A 35 -5.50 24.08 -16.52
N GLY A 36 -5.89 22.81 -16.38
CA GLY A 36 -5.29 21.70 -17.12
C GLY A 36 -3.94 21.24 -16.57
N GLU A 37 -3.53 21.69 -15.38
CA GLU A 37 -2.38 21.13 -14.66
C GLU A 37 -2.81 19.92 -13.80
N PRO A 38 -1.91 19.20 -13.12
CA PRO A 38 -2.28 18.02 -12.33
C PRO A 38 -3.26 18.35 -11.21
N PHE A 39 -4.08 17.35 -10.86
CA PHE A 39 -4.74 17.33 -9.56
C PHE A 39 -3.67 17.13 -8.49
N ARG A 40 -3.55 18.12 -7.60
CA ARG A 40 -2.72 18.03 -6.38
C ARG A 40 -3.63 18.10 -5.18
N ASN A 41 -3.10 17.83 -4.00
CA ASN A 41 -3.85 17.63 -2.76
C ASN A 41 -4.52 18.88 -2.12
N ARG A 42 -4.68 19.99 -2.87
CA ARG A 42 -5.25 21.29 -2.40
C ARG A 42 -4.61 21.84 -1.12
N PHE A 43 -3.34 21.54 -0.90
CA PHE A 43 -2.65 21.97 0.28
C PHE A 43 -2.28 23.47 0.18
N PRO A 44 -2.49 24.28 1.24
CA PRO A 44 -2.41 25.74 1.16
C PRO A 44 -0.99 26.30 1.09
N ARG A 45 0.02 25.42 1.07
CA ARG A 45 1.44 25.77 0.98
C ARG A 45 2.18 24.73 0.17
N ARG A 46 3.42 25.06 -0.20
CA ARG A 46 4.37 24.07 -0.69
C ARG A 46 4.69 23.05 0.41
N HIS A 47 4.95 21.83 0.00
CA HIS A 47 5.47 20.82 0.90
C HIS A 47 6.91 21.15 1.30
N CYS A 48 7.34 20.66 2.45
CA CYS A 48 8.69 20.85 2.96
C CYS A 48 9.22 19.58 3.63
N LEU A 49 10.50 19.57 4.04
CA LEU A 49 11.11 18.42 4.71
C LEU A 49 10.31 17.93 5.93
N ALA A 50 9.71 18.85 6.70
CA ALA A 50 8.90 18.49 7.87
C ALA A 50 7.67 17.62 7.53
N ASP A 51 7.13 17.73 6.31
CA ASP A 51 6.02 16.89 5.87
C ASP A 51 6.45 15.43 5.63
N TYR A 52 7.72 15.21 5.24
CA TYR A 52 8.30 13.86 5.15
C TYR A 52 8.68 13.32 6.52
N GLN A 53 9.17 14.18 7.42
CA GLN A 53 9.43 13.83 8.82
C GLN A 53 8.15 13.35 9.52
N ALA A 54 7.00 13.93 9.20
CA ALA A 54 5.70 13.48 9.70
C ALA A 54 5.38 12.02 9.34
N LEU A 55 5.80 11.54 8.16
CA LEU A 55 5.61 10.15 7.71
C LEU A 55 6.43 9.18 8.56
N VAL A 56 7.70 9.49 8.82
CA VAL A 56 8.56 8.71 9.73
C VAL A 56 7.99 8.71 11.15
N CYS A 57 7.54 9.88 11.60
CA CYS A 57 6.88 10.04 12.89
C CYS A 57 5.62 9.16 13.02
N LEU A 58 4.83 9.00 11.95
CA LEU A 58 3.67 8.11 11.92
C LEU A 58 4.11 6.65 11.94
N SER A 59 5.05 6.28 11.05
CA SER A 59 5.64 4.94 10.96
C SER A 59 6.12 4.43 12.33
N ARG A 60 6.93 5.23 13.03
CA ARG A 60 7.48 4.86 14.34
C ARG A 60 6.43 4.72 15.43
N ARG A 61 5.38 5.55 15.42
CA ARG A 61 4.27 5.43 16.37
C ARG A 61 3.50 4.13 16.16
N LEU A 62 3.40 3.69 14.92
CA LEU A 62 2.76 2.43 14.59
C LEU A 62 3.71 1.25 14.81
N GLY A 63 5.02 1.42 14.62
CA GLY A 63 5.91 0.28 14.41
C GLY A 63 5.60 -0.44 13.09
N MET A 64 5.23 0.34 12.07
CA MET A 64 4.85 -0.13 10.73
C MET A 64 5.71 0.60 9.71
N ARG A 65 6.37 -0.14 8.82
CA ARG A 65 7.01 0.41 7.63
C ARG A 65 5.95 0.79 6.61
N ILE A 66 5.38 1.99 6.76
CA ILE A 66 4.26 2.47 5.95
C ILE A 66 4.69 2.66 4.49
N ALA A 67 3.77 2.44 3.55
CA ALA A 67 4.02 2.73 2.14
C ALA A 67 3.72 4.19 1.80
N ILE A 68 4.60 4.82 1.04
CA ILE A 68 4.44 6.19 0.55
C ILE A 68 4.44 6.17 -0.98
N ALA A 69 3.27 6.33 -1.59
CA ALA A 69 3.09 6.29 -3.04
C ALA A 69 3.53 7.63 -3.64
N MET A 70 4.70 7.63 -4.27
CA MET A 70 5.38 8.83 -4.74
C MET A 70 4.98 9.21 -6.16
N VAL A 71 4.64 10.48 -6.33
CA VAL A 71 4.50 11.19 -7.60
C VAL A 71 5.82 11.92 -7.87
N LEU A 72 6.48 11.55 -8.98
CA LEU A 72 7.90 11.85 -9.18
C LEU A 72 8.17 13.06 -10.08
N GLY A 73 7.17 13.61 -10.76
CA GLY A 73 7.38 14.62 -11.79
C GLY A 73 8.03 15.88 -11.26
N GLU A 74 7.63 16.34 -10.08
CA GLU A 74 8.22 17.53 -9.44
C GLU A 74 9.61 17.27 -8.85
N TRP A 75 10.11 16.02 -8.90
CA TRP A 75 11.48 15.64 -8.54
C TRP A 75 12.43 15.64 -9.74
N ASP A 76 11.95 15.85 -10.97
CA ASP A 76 12.81 15.89 -12.15
C ASP A 76 13.79 17.08 -12.11
N THR A 77 15.07 16.78 -11.91
CA THR A 77 16.14 17.79 -11.83
C THR A 77 16.75 18.14 -13.18
N THR A 78 16.46 17.34 -14.21
CA THR A 78 17.10 17.45 -15.54
C THR A 78 16.14 17.90 -16.62
N ASN A 79 14.86 18.13 -16.29
CA ASN A 79 13.77 18.34 -17.24
C ASN A 79 13.63 17.18 -18.24
N LEU A 80 13.98 15.96 -17.82
CA LEU A 80 13.82 14.73 -18.60
C LEU A 80 12.39 14.60 -19.15
N LEU A 81 11.39 15.00 -18.38
CA LEU A 81 9.99 14.83 -18.76
C LEU A 81 9.55 15.68 -19.96
N SER A 82 10.38 16.63 -20.42
CA SER A 82 10.17 17.33 -21.70
C SER A 82 10.17 16.38 -22.91
N ASN A 83 10.78 15.20 -22.76
CA ASN A 83 10.90 14.20 -23.82
C ASN A 83 9.96 13.00 -23.62
N VAL A 84 9.14 12.98 -22.56
CA VAL A 84 8.24 11.87 -22.26
C VAL A 84 6.83 12.22 -22.71
N THR A 85 6.30 11.47 -23.67
CA THR A 85 5.02 11.79 -24.31
C THR A 85 3.86 11.77 -23.32
N GLY A 86 3.23 12.92 -23.10
CA GLY A 86 2.04 13.03 -22.26
C GLY A 86 2.29 12.94 -20.76
N ALA A 87 3.55 13.02 -20.30
CA ALA A 87 3.90 13.01 -18.88
C ALA A 87 3.58 14.32 -18.14
N THR A 88 3.51 15.45 -18.84
CA THR A 88 3.28 16.77 -18.22
C THR A 88 2.37 17.65 -19.07
N TRP A 89 1.68 18.60 -18.43
CA TRP A 89 0.86 19.60 -19.08
C TRP A 89 1.65 20.62 -19.91
N MET A 90 2.96 20.72 -19.68
CA MET A 90 3.87 21.59 -20.43
C MET A 90 4.44 20.91 -21.69
N GLY A 91 4.30 19.58 -21.80
CA GLY A 91 4.88 18.81 -22.89
C GLY A 91 6.38 19.08 -23.04
N ARG A 92 6.81 19.46 -24.25
CA ARG A 92 8.22 19.77 -24.56
C ARG A 92 8.76 21.02 -23.86
N ASP A 93 7.88 21.89 -23.39
CA ASP A 93 8.25 23.10 -22.66
C ASP A 93 8.39 22.84 -21.14
N TRP A 94 8.41 21.58 -20.71
CA TRP A 94 8.57 21.20 -19.32
C TRP A 94 9.82 21.83 -18.69
N GLU A 95 9.60 22.59 -17.63
CA GLU A 95 10.62 23.31 -16.90
C GLU A 95 10.37 23.25 -15.39
N ASN A 96 11.09 22.36 -14.72
CA ASN A 96 10.91 22.07 -13.29
C ASN A 96 11.79 22.92 -12.38
N ARG A 97 12.58 23.88 -12.90
CA ARG A 97 13.46 24.75 -12.08
C ARG A 97 12.76 25.40 -10.88
N ARG A 98 11.46 25.69 -10.96
CA ARG A 98 10.65 26.23 -9.85
C ARG A 98 10.52 25.30 -8.63
N ASN A 99 10.75 24.00 -8.81
CA ASN A 99 10.72 23.00 -7.75
C ASN A 99 12.13 22.55 -7.35
N GLN A 100 13.16 22.97 -8.08
CA GLN A 100 14.54 22.61 -7.82
C GLN A 100 15.15 23.50 -6.75
N GLY A 101 15.78 22.87 -5.76
CA GLY A 101 16.50 23.55 -4.69
C GLY A 101 17.06 22.56 -3.67
N PRO A 102 17.79 23.04 -2.64
CA PRO A 102 18.41 22.18 -1.63
C PRO A 102 17.42 21.25 -0.92
N TRP A 103 16.17 21.68 -0.74
CA TRP A 103 15.11 20.91 -0.09
C TRP A 103 14.80 19.57 -0.76
N LEU A 104 15.02 19.45 -2.08
CA LEU A 104 14.86 18.17 -2.79
C LEU A 104 15.91 17.16 -2.36
N ALA A 105 17.17 17.58 -2.35
CA ALA A 105 18.29 16.74 -1.92
C ALA A 105 18.18 16.39 -0.43
N GLU A 106 17.75 17.35 0.40
CA GLU A 106 17.48 17.12 1.83
C GLU A 106 16.35 16.09 2.03
N ALA A 107 15.24 16.21 1.31
CA ALA A 107 14.14 15.25 1.39
C ALA A 107 14.54 13.87 0.86
N ALA A 108 15.28 13.81 -0.26
CA ALA A 108 15.82 12.56 -0.79
C ALA A 108 16.73 11.86 0.23
N ALA A 109 17.69 12.60 0.79
CA ALA A 109 18.60 12.09 1.82
C ALA A 109 17.82 11.57 3.03
N TYR A 110 16.85 12.35 3.51
CA TYR A 110 16.01 11.96 4.63
C TYR A 110 15.23 10.67 4.36
N LEU A 111 14.62 10.52 3.18
CA LEU A 111 13.91 9.31 2.78
C LEU A 111 14.84 8.08 2.69
N ARG A 112 16.06 8.24 2.15
CA ARG A 112 17.05 7.15 2.09
C ARG A 112 17.52 6.70 3.47
N ASP A 113 17.74 7.65 4.37
CA ASP A 113 18.17 7.40 5.75
C ASP A 113 17.07 6.71 6.58
N HIS A 114 15.81 6.85 6.18
CA HIS A 114 14.63 6.30 6.86
C HIS A 114 13.94 5.17 6.10
N ARG A 115 14.68 4.46 5.22
CA ARG A 115 14.14 3.34 4.45
C ARG A 115 13.62 2.17 5.29
N GLU A 116 14.04 2.04 6.55
CA GLU A 116 13.51 1.01 7.46
C GLU A 116 12.16 1.44 8.05
N ASP A 117 11.90 2.75 8.13
CA ASP A 117 10.64 3.33 8.58
C ASP A 117 9.63 3.49 7.42
N LEU A 118 10.09 3.66 6.18
CA LEU A 118 9.26 3.95 5.01
C LEU A 118 9.52 3.01 3.85
N GLU A 119 8.45 2.65 3.13
CA GLU A 119 8.51 1.93 1.85
C GLU A 119 8.09 2.88 0.73
N ILE A 120 8.99 3.19 -0.20
CA ILE A 120 8.63 3.96 -1.39
C ILE A 120 7.79 3.07 -2.31
N ALA A 121 6.61 3.56 -2.69
CA ALA A 121 5.71 2.97 -3.68
C ALA A 121 5.62 3.87 -4.91
N LEU A 122 5.37 3.27 -6.08
CA LEU A 122 5.20 4.00 -7.33
C LEU A 122 3.79 4.57 -7.46
N HIS A 123 3.66 5.86 -7.76
CA HIS A 123 2.39 6.54 -8.03
C HIS A 123 2.39 7.42 -9.29
N GLY A 124 3.34 7.20 -10.19
CA GLY A 124 3.43 7.89 -11.49
C GLY A 124 4.32 9.14 -11.50
N LEU A 125 4.32 9.84 -12.63
CA LEU A 125 5.08 11.06 -12.87
C LEU A 125 4.27 12.29 -12.44
N CYS A 126 3.14 12.54 -13.10
CA CYS A 126 2.28 13.68 -12.78
C CYS A 126 0.82 13.27 -12.62
N HIS A 127 0.54 11.96 -12.42
CA HIS A 127 -0.75 11.39 -12.04
C HIS A 127 -1.83 11.41 -13.16
N GLU A 128 -1.72 12.32 -14.13
CA GLU A 128 -2.57 12.41 -15.34
C GLU A 128 -1.79 12.07 -16.61
N PHE A 129 -2.51 12.04 -17.74
CA PHE A 129 -1.94 11.96 -19.07
C PHE A 129 -2.35 13.19 -19.89
N TRP A 130 -1.43 13.81 -20.62
CA TRP A 130 -1.74 14.96 -21.48
C TRP A 130 -1.60 14.63 -22.96
N GLN A 131 -2.62 14.99 -23.74
CA GLN A 131 -2.65 14.79 -25.18
C GLN A 131 -3.37 15.96 -25.83
N ASP A 132 -2.79 16.51 -26.90
CA ASP A 132 -3.39 17.59 -27.68
C ASP A 132 -3.87 18.80 -26.83
N GLY A 133 -3.05 19.17 -25.82
CA GLY A 133 -3.34 20.26 -24.89
C GLY A 133 -4.43 19.95 -23.86
N SER A 134 -4.96 18.72 -23.83
CA SER A 134 -6.01 18.28 -22.93
C SER A 134 -5.48 17.32 -21.87
N MET A 135 -5.98 17.47 -20.64
CA MET A 135 -5.70 16.56 -19.54
C MET A 135 -6.68 15.38 -19.57
N HIS A 136 -6.15 14.16 -19.46
CA HIS A 136 -6.90 12.92 -19.44
C HIS A 136 -6.61 12.12 -18.17
N ARG A 137 -7.68 11.64 -17.54
CA ARG A 137 -7.60 10.70 -16.43
C ARG A 137 -7.38 9.27 -16.93
N SER A 138 -6.40 8.51 -16.45
CA SER A 138 -5.17 8.81 -15.68
C SER A 138 -3.90 8.47 -16.50
N GLU A 139 -2.72 8.59 -15.88
CA GLU A 139 -1.41 8.44 -16.52
C GLU A 139 -1.25 7.13 -17.32
N PHE A 140 -1.54 5.98 -16.69
CA PHE A 140 -1.32 4.65 -17.29
C PHE A 140 -2.57 4.01 -17.89
N HIS A 141 -3.75 4.54 -17.58
CA HIS A 141 -5.05 4.00 -18.01
C HIS A 141 -6.03 5.11 -18.35
N ASP A 142 -6.94 4.92 -19.29
CA ASP A 142 -8.04 5.85 -19.50
C ASP A 142 -9.11 5.75 -18.39
N SER A 143 -10.16 6.57 -18.48
CA SER A 143 -11.27 6.59 -17.52
C SER A 143 -12.13 5.31 -17.51
N ASN A 144 -11.98 4.45 -18.52
CA ASN A 144 -12.62 3.14 -18.60
C ASN A 144 -11.70 2.02 -18.10
N GLY A 145 -10.53 2.36 -17.56
CA GLY A 145 -9.53 1.40 -17.10
C GLY A 145 -8.81 0.70 -18.24
N ARG A 146 -8.84 1.19 -19.48
CA ARG A 146 -8.03 0.63 -20.56
C ARG A 146 -6.60 1.17 -20.47
N MET A 147 -5.63 0.27 -20.44
CA MET A 147 -4.21 0.63 -20.39
C MET A 147 -3.85 1.49 -21.61
N ARG A 148 -3.00 2.50 -21.40
CA ARG A 148 -2.35 3.23 -22.50
C ARG A 148 -1.48 2.28 -23.34
N PRO A 149 -1.09 2.68 -24.56
CA PRO A 149 -0.14 1.91 -25.35
C PRO A 149 1.07 1.45 -24.53
N ARG A 150 1.44 0.18 -24.70
CA ARG A 150 2.46 -0.49 -23.87
C ARG A 150 3.81 0.24 -23.88
N ASP A 151 4.22 0.71 -25.05
CA ASP A 151 5.44 1.50 -25.25
C ASP A 151 5.41 2.79 -24.43
N LEU A 152 4.29 3.51 -24.42
CA LEU A 152 4.13 4.70 -23.58
C LEU A 152 4.17 4.38 -22.08
N VAL A 153 3.52 3.30 -21.65
CA VAL A 153 3.59 2.85 -20.24
C VAL A 153 5.05 2.55 -19.84
N VAL A 154 5.79 1.83 -20.69
CA VAL A 154 7.21 1.52 -20.45
C VAL A 154 8.08 2.78 -20.46
N GLU A 155 7.80 3.75 -21.33
CA GLU A 155 8.49 5.04 -21.38
C GLU A 155 8.32 5.81 -20.05
N HIS A 156 7.09 5.90 -19.55
CA HIS A 156 6.79 6.55 -18.27
C HIS A 156 7.46 5.86 -17.08
N LEU A 157 7.40 4.52 -17.01
CA LEU A 157 8.05 3.75 -15.93
C LEU A 157 9.57 3.89 -15.96
N THR A 158 10.15 3.93 -17.18
CA THR A 158 11.57 4.24 -17.38
C THR A 158 11.91 5.62 -16.83
N ALA A 159 11.10 6.63 -17.14
CA ALA A 159 11.30 7.98 -16.63
C ALA A 159 11.18 8.07 -15.10
N CYS A 160 10.23 7.34 -14.49
CA CYS A 160 10.16 7.22 -13.03
C CYS A 160 11.48 6.68 -12.45
N ARG A 161 12.04 5.63 -13.05
CA ARG A 161 13.32 5.04 -12.61
C ARG A 161 14.45 6.05 -12.73
N GLN A 162 14.56 6.74 -13.86
CA GLN A 162 15.61 7.74 -14.10
C GLN A 162 15.51 8.91 -13.12
N ILE A 163 14.29 9.38 -12.79
CA ILE A 163 14.12 10.42 -11.76
C ILE A 163 14.54 9.88 -10.39
N MET A 164 14.20 8.64 -10.04
CA MET A 164 14.65 8.06 -8.78
C MET A 164 16.18 7.94 -8.69
N GLU A 165 16.84 7.61 -9.80
CA GLU A 165 18.31 7.58 -9.92
C GLU A 165 18.95 8.95 -9.73
N GLN A 166 18.31 10.04 -10.19
CA GLN A 166 18.78 11.42 -9.94
C GLN A 166 18.87 11.75 -8.44
N HIS A 167 18.14 11.01 -7.59
CA HIS A 167 18.07 11.19 -6.15
C HIS A 167 18.67 10.00 -5.38
N ASP A 168 19.52 9.20 -6.01
CA ASP A 168 20.24 8.07 -5.40
C ASP A 168 19.33 7.05 -4.68
N PHE A 169 18.07 6.90 -5.10
CA PHE A 169 17.23 5.87 -4.52
C PHE A 169 17.73 4.48 -4.94
N PRO A 170 17.91 3.54 -3.99
CA PRO A 170 18.70 2.33 -4.24
C PRO A 170 18.04 1.29 -5.14
N SER A 171 16.70 1.33 -5.26
CA SER A 171 15.94 0.35 -6.03
C SER A 171 14.63 0.95 -6.52
N PHE A 172 14.12 0.39 -7.63
CA PHE A 172 12.75 0.66 -8.07
C PHE A 172 11.74 0.12 -7.04
N PRO A 173 10.56 0.75 -6.86
CA PRO A 173 9.55 0.30 -5.90
C PRO A 173 9.02 -1.09 -6.21
N ARG A 174 8.68 -1.85 -5.16
CA ARG A 174 8.01 -3.16 -5.28
C ARG A 174 6.48 -3.08 -5.18
N LEU A 175 5.94 -1.92 -4.77
CA LEU A 175 4.52 -1.64 -4.66
C LEU A 175 4.13 -0.56 -5.66
N TYR A 176 3.04 -0.78 -6.39
CA TYR A 176 2.42 0.18 -7.28
C TYR A 176 1.00 0.53 -6.83
N VAL A 177 0.72 1.83 -6.82
CA VAL A 177 -0.61 2.39 -6.58
C VAL A 177 -1.02 3.15 -7.85
N PRO A 178 -2.02 2.69 -8.61
CA PRO A 178 -2.40 3.32 -9.85
C PRO A 178 -2.98 4.72 -9.63
N PRO A 179 -2.52 5.74 -10.38
CA PRO A 179 -3.09 7.09 -10.35
C PRO A 179 -4.61 7.11 -10.56
N ALA A 180 -5.30 7.85 -9.69
CA ALA A 180 -6.76 7.91 -9.60
C ALA A 180 -7.47 6.54 -9.52
N LEU A 181 -6.75 5.47 -9.20
CA LEU A 181 -7.23 4.09 -9.11
C LEU A 181 -7.81 3.54 -10.43
N ASN A 182 -7.51 4.16 -11.57
CA ASN A 182 -7.82 3.56 -12.87
C ASN A 182 -6.76 2.51 -13.17
N HIS A 183 -7.20 1.29 -13.45
CA HIS A 183 -6.31 0.15 -13.64
C HIS A 183 -7.00 -0.93 -14.47
N SER A 184 -6.25 -1.96 -14.85
CA SER A 184 -6.79 -3.17 -15.47
C SER A 184 -6.05 -4.42 -14.99
N PHE A 185 -6.71 -5.58 -15.10
CA PHE A 185 -6.08 -6.88 -14.90
C PHE A 185 -6.85 -8.00 -15.62
N GLY A 186 -6.19 -9.15 -15.78
CA GLY A 186 -6.74 -10.37 -16.37
C GLY A 186 -6.45 -10.54 -17.86
N ASP A 187 -5.50 -9.80 -18.43
CA ASP A 187 -5.09 -9.80 -19.85
C ASP A 187 -3.73 -10.52 -20.09
N ASP A 188 -3.29 -11.33 -19.13
CA ASP A 188 -2.08 -12.15 -19.17
C ASP A 188 -0.82 -11.35 -19.60
N ALA A 189 -0.11 -11.80 -20.64
CA ALA A 189 1.19 -11.25 -21.02
C ALA A 189 1.13 -9.82 -21.59
N THR A 190 -0.05 -9.36 -22.04
CA THR A 190 -0.27 -7.99 -22.52
C THR A 190 -0.70 -7.03 -21.41
N SER A 191 -0.97 -7.56 -20.21
CA SER A 191 -1.42 -6.78 -19.06
C SER A 191 -0.39 -5.77 -18.54
N MET A 192 -0.89 -4.83 -17.75
CA MET A 192 -0.08 -3.91 -16.96
C MET A 192 0.84 -4.67 -15.99
N GLN A 193 0.37 -5.79 -15.44
CA GLN A 193 1.09 -6.63 -14.47
C GLN A 193 2.33 -7.25 -15.09
N ALA A 194 2.27 -7.70 -16.35
CA ALA A 194 3.43 -8.16 -17.09
C ALA A 194 4.50 -7.06 -17.24
N ILE A 195 4.09 -5.80 -17.42
CA ILE A 195 5.01 -4.65 -17.48
C ILE A 195 5.58 -4.37 -16.09
N LEU A 196 4.74 -4.26 -15.07
CA LEU A 196 5.14 -3.96 -13.69
C LEU A 196 6.12 -5.01 -13.14
N GLN A 197 5.87 -6.30 -13.39
CA GLN A 197 6.77 -7.38 -13.00
C GLN A 197 8.17 -7.20 -13.60
N ALA A 198 8.27 -6.80 -14.88
CA ALA A 198 9.56 -6.54 -15.53
C ALA A 198 10.33 -5.35 -14.91
N PHE A 199 9.64 -4.50 -14.15
CA PHE A 199 10.23 -3.42 -13.37
C PHE A 199 10.51 -3.79 -11.90
N GLY A 200 10.21 -5.03 -11.50
CA GLY A 200 10.45 -5.53 -10.13
C GLY A 200 9.31 -5.23 -9.15
N ILE A 201 8.10 -4.94 -9.65
CA ILE A 201 6.92 -4.73 -8.81
C ILE A 201 6.25 -6.06 -8.49
N ASP A 202 6.08 -6.33 -7.21
CA ASP A 202 5.46 -7.55 -6.68
C ASP A 202 4.01 -7.33 -6.27
N TYR A 203 3.67 -6.10 -5.88
CA TYR A 203 2.40 -5.76 -5.25
C TYR A 203 1.70 -4.61 -5.96
N VAL A 204 0.39 -4.73 -6.09
CA VAL A 204 -0.49 -3.65 -6.55
C VAL A 204 -1.64 -3.53 -5.59
N THR A 205 -2.04 -2.31 -5.26
CA THR A 205 -3.32 -2.07 -4.60
C THR A 205 -4.19 -1.14 -5.42
N THR A 206 -5.46 -1.49 -5.60
CA THR A 206 -6.41 -0.71 -6.39
C THR A 206 -7.85 -1.02 -5.96
N ARG A 207 -8.82 -0.45 -6.66
CA ARG A 207 -10.24 -0.79 -6.52
C ARG A 207 -10.68 -1.67 -7.68
N PHE A 208 -10.95 -2.94 -7.41
CA PHE A 208 -11.42 -3.92 -8.40
C PHE A 208 -12.73 -3.45 -9.02
N SER A 209 -13.61 -2.83 -8.23
CA SER A 209 -14.85 -2.21 -8.70
C SER A 209 -14.66 -1.04 -9.70
N ARG A 210 -13.45 -0.48 -9.81
CA ARG A 210 -13.11 0.57 -10.78
C ARG A 210 -12.18 0.09 -11.90
N ALA A 211 -11.45 -0.99 -11.66
CA ALA A 211 -10.54 -1.55 -12.64
C ALA A 211 -11.31 -2.20 -13.79
N HIS A 212 -10.74 -2.12 -15.00
CA HIS A 212 -11.22 -2.93 -16.11
C HIS A 212 -10.77 -4.39 -15.91
N GLN A 213 -11.73 -5.29 -15.80
CA GLN A 213 -11.49 -6.70 -15.55
C GLN A 213 -11.69 -7.49 -16.85
N TYR A 214 -10.60 -7.97 -17.45
CA TYR A 214 -10.65 -8.87 -18.60
C TYR A 214 -11.07 -10.28 -18.18
N ARG A 215 -10.75 -10.65 -16.93
CA ARG A 215 -11.22 -11.85 -16.25
C ARG A 215 -11.60 -11.51 -14.81
N PRO A 216 -12.57 -12.24 -14.21
CA PRO A 216 -12.88 -12.08 -12.80
C PRO A 216 -11.64 -12.31 -11.91
N PRO A 217 -11.53 -11.63 -10.76
CA PRO A 217 -10.49 -11.93 -9.79
C PRO A 217 -10.72 -13.31 -9.16
N GLU A 218 -9.64 -13.93 -8.69
CA GLU A 218 -9.67 -15.23 -7.98
C GLU A 218 -10.47 -15.15 -6.66
N HIS A 219 -10.53 -13.97 -6.06
CA HIS A 219 -11.37 -13.62 -4.93
C HIS A 219 -11.74 -12.13 -5.02
N ASP A 220 -12.92 -11.73 -4.54
CA ASP A 220 -13.43 -10.34 -4.64
C ASP A 220 -12.51 -9.27 -4.03
N ALA A 221 -11.58 -9.69 -3.16
CA ALA A 221 -10.63 -8.82 -2.49
C ALA A 221 -9.15 -9.03 -2.86
N ILE A 222 -8.79 -10.14 -3.53
CA ILE A 222 -7.40 -10.46 -3.87
C ILE A 222 -7.32 -11.26 -5.17
N THR A 223 -6.35 -10.94 -6.02
CA THR A 223 -6.04 -11.72 -7.23
C THR A 223 -4.56 -11.57 -7.58
N TRP A 224 -4.12 -12.20 -8.66
CA TRP A 224 -2.75 -12.14 -9.13
C TRP A 224 -2.68 -12.37 -10.63
N GLU A 225 -1.64 -11.84 -11.24
CA GLU A 225 -1.38 -11.97 -12.67
C GLU A 225 0.11 -11.73 -12.91
N CYS A 226 0.72 -12.56 -13.77
CA CYS A 226 2.16 -12.46 -14.08
C CYS A 226 3.08 -12.41 -12.84
N GLY A 227 2.70 -13.07 -11.75
CA GLY A 227 3.44 -13.07 -10.49
C GLY A 227 3.27 -11.81 -9.61
N VAL A 228 2.48 -10.83 -10.06
CA VAL A 228 2.13 -9.62 -9.31
C VAL A 228 0.83 -9.86 -8.55
N VAL A 229 0.79 -9.54 -7.26
CA VAL A 229 -0.38 -9.76 -6.40
C VAL A 229 -1.16 -8.46 -6.21
N LEU A 230 -2.44 -8.48 -6.53
CA LEU A 230 -3.35 -7.34 -6.45
C LEU A 230 -4.25 -7.46 -5.22
N LEU A 231 -4.38 -6.37 -4.46
CA LEU A 231 -5.24 -6.30 -3.27
C LEU A 231 -6.25 -5.15 -3.39
N GLU A 232 -7.52 -5.45 -3.13
CA GLU A 232 -8.61 -4.46 -3.07
C GLU A 232 -8.45 -3.60 -1.81
N ARG A 233 -8.39 -2.28 -2.00
CA ARG A 233 -8.22 -1.28 -0.92
C ARG A 233 -9.43 -0.41 -0.63
N GLY A 234 -10.51 -0.61 -1.36
CA GLY A 234 -11.69 0.25 -1.42
C GLY A 234 -11.39 1.73 -1.38
N ARG A 235 -12.23 2.48 -0.66
CA ARG A 235 -12.21 3.94 -0.67
C ARG A 235 -11.30 4.46 0.44
N SER A 236 -10.54 5.51 0.15
CA SER A 236 -9.93 6.29 1.22
C SER A 236 -11.03 6.83 2.15
N PRO A 237 -10.85 6.77 3.48
CA PRO A 237 -11.85 7.26 4.43
C PRO A 237 -11.92 8.80 4.48
N VAL A 238 -10.95 9.49 3.87
CA VAL A 238 -10.89 10.94 3.81
C VAL A 238 -10.65 11.37 2.37
N ALA A 239 -11.34 12.41 1.91
CA ALA A 239 -11.14 12.91 0.56
C ALA A 239 -9.73 13.50 0.39
N TRP A 240 -9.22 13.46 -0.83
CA TRP A 240 -7.86 13.92 -1.16
C TRP A 240 -7.64 15.41 -0.88
N ASP A 241 -8.72 16.21 -0.89
CA ASP A 241 -8.70 17.66 -0.70
C ASP A 241 -9.01 18.13 0.73
N GLN A 242 -9.00 17.21 1.69
CA GLN A 242 -9.29 17.52 3.10
C GLN A 242 -8.01 17.43 3.94
N PRO A 243 -7.25 18.53 4.05
CA PRO A 243 -6.04 18.54 4.86
C PRO A 243 -6.34 18.33 6.34
N ALA A 244 -5.36 17.81 7.09
CA ALA A 244 -5.41 17.68 8.55
C ALA A 244 -6.65 16.93 9.09
N THR A 245 -7.19 15.99 8.32
CA THR A 245 -8.48 15.36 8.61
C THR A 245 -8.29 13.89 8.99
N VAL A 246 -8.95 13.49 10.08
CA VAL A 246 -8.97 12.12 10.60
C VAL A 246 -10.43 11.67 10.64
N PRO A 247 -10.79 10.51 10.06
CA PRO A 247 -12.16 10.02 10.06
C PRO A 247 -12.54 9.53 11.46
N ALA A 248 -13.84 9.35 11.70
CA ALA A 248 -14.33 8.80 12.97
C ALA A 248 -14.00 7.31 13.14
N SER A 249 -13.92 6.56 12.04
CA SER A 249 -13.57 5.14 12.00
C SER A 249 -12.87 4.78 10.70
N LEU A 250 -12.17 3.64 10.70
CA LEU A 250 -11.54 3.08 9.50
C LEU A 250 -12.48 2.09 8.80
N PRO A 251 -12.39 1.97 7.46
CA PRO A 251 -13.15 0.98 6.72
C PRO A 251 -12.70 -0.44 7.06
N ASP A 252 -13.58 -1.41 6.85
CA ASP A 252 -13.30 -2.85 7.01
C ASP A 252 -12.51 -3.40 5.82
N GLN A 253 -11.26 -2.96 5.67
CA GLN A 253 -10.41 -3.29 4.54
C GLN A 253 -8.94 -3.41 4.96
N PRO A 254 -8.13 -4.20 4.21
CA PRO A 254 -6.75 -4.47 4.60
C PRO A 254 -5.84 -3.25 4.45
N ILE A 255 -6.17 -2.37 3.50
CA ILE A 255 -5.41 -1.16 3.20
C ILE A 255 -6.21 0.05 3.68
N VAL A 256 -5.58 0.82 4.55
CA VAL A 256 -6.06 2.14 4.96
C VAL A 256 -5.28 3.15 4.16
N ALA A 257 -5.87 3.60 3.05
CA ALA A 257 -5.21 4.57 2.21
C ALA A 257 -5.53 6.01 2.60
N LEU A 258 -4.49 6.82 2.64
CA LEU A 258 -4.50 8.22 3.03
C LEU A 258 -3.99 9.03 1.85
N HIS A 259 -4.46 10.25 1.67
CA HIS A 259 -3.75 11.19 0.82
C HIS A 259 -2.80 12.00 1.70
N TRP A 260 -1.66 12.39 1.16
CA TRP A 260 -0.61 13.04 1.94
C TRP A 260 -1.11 14.25 2.76
N ALA A 261 -1.98 15.09 2.17
CA ALA A 261 -2.58 16.23 2.86
C ALA A 261 -3.40 15.85 4.10
N ASN A 262 -4.02 14.66 4.15
CA ASN A 262 -4.83 14.24 5.30
C ASN A 262 -3.99 14.11 6.58
N LEU A 263 -2.68 13.88 6.44
CA LEU A 263 -1.72 13.76 7.54
C LEU A 263 -1.11 15.10 7.97
N LEU A 264 -1.27 16.16 7.18
CA LEU A 264 -0.49 17.39 7.33
C LEU A 264 -1.36 18.54 7.80
N HIS A 265 -0.86 19.28 8.79
CA HIS A 265 -1.48 20.51 9.23
C HIS A 265 -0.93 21.71 8.41
N PRO A 266 -1.77 22.69 8.00
CA PRO A 266 -1.30 23.88 7.29
C PRO A 266 -0.16 24.61 8.01
N ASP A 267 -0.29 24.77 9.33
CA ASP A 267 0.81 25.10 10.23
C ASP A 267 1.63 23.83 10.54
N VAL A 268 2.87 23.80 10.03
CA VAL A 268 3.80 22.68 10.16
C VAL A 268 4.00 22.24 11.62
N THR A 269 4.03 23.20 12.55
CA THR A 269 4.34 22.92 13.97
C THR A 269 3.29 22.04 14.64
N ARG A 270 2.08 21.99 14.07
CA ARG A 270 0.94 21.22 14.57
C ARG A 270 0.73 19.89 13.85
N THR A 271 1.54 19.56 12.86
CA THR A 271 1.41 18.31 12.08
C THR A 271 1.45 17.07 12.96
N ASN A 272 2.27 17.09 14.01
CA ASN A 272 2.35 15.96 14.95
C ASN A 272 1.02 15.69 15.68
N GLU A 273 0.18 16.70 15.92
CA GLU A 273 -1.16 16.49 16.50
C GLU A 273 -2.03 15.61 15.60
N ILE A 274 -1.93 15.80 14.27
CA ILE A 274 -2.68 15.03 13.28
C ILE A 274 -2.11 13.61 13.17
N VAL A 275 -0.78 13.49 13.15
CA VAL A 275 -0.08 12.20 13.15
C VAL A 275 -0.44 11.37 14.38
N ASP A 276 -0.47 11.97 15.57
CA ASP A 276 -0.84 11.28 16.81
C ASP A 276 -2.27 10.72 16.75
N ARG A 277 -3.21 11.48 16.21
CA ARG A 277 -4.61 11.05 16.05
C ARG A 277 -4.75 9.90 15.06
N TRP A 278 -4.06 9.96 13.92
CA TRP A 278 -4.01 8.84 12.97
C TRP A 278 -3.40 7.58 13.57
N ALA A 279 -2.27 7.72 14.27
CA ALA A 279 -1.62 6.59 14.92
C ALA A 279 -2.50 5.95 16.01
N ALA A 280 -3.22 6.77 16.80
CA ALA A 280 -4.18 6.27 17.77
C ALA A 280 -5.34 5.50 17.11
N LEU A 281 -5.92 6.04 16.03
CA LEU A 281 -7.03 5.41 15.32
C LEU A 281 -6.63 4.05 14.69
N VAL A 282 -5.45 3.97 14.06
CA VAL A 282 -4.97 2.73 13.45
C VAL A 282 -4.67 1.67 14.50
N ARG A 283 -4.00 2.03 15.61
CA ARG A 283 -3.73 1.09 16.72
C ARG A 283 -5.02 0.58 17.35
N ALA A 284 -5.95 1.49 17.67
CA ALA A 284 -7.24 1.10 18.23
C ALA A 284 -8.04 0.15 17.30
N THR A 285 -7.89 0.31 15.98
CA THR A 285 -8.48 -0.62 15.01
C THR A 285 -7.80 -1.99 15.04
N ALA A 286 -6.47 -2.03 15.21
CA ALA A 286 -5.70 -3.26 15.27
C ALA A 286 -5.81 -4.03 16.61
N ASP A 287 -6.30 -3.39 17.68
CA ASP A 287 -6.57 -4.03 18.98
C ASP A 287 -7.74 -5.03 18.90
N ASP A 288 -8.62 -4.92 17.90
CA ASP A 288 -9.69 -5.91 17.67
C ASP A 288 -9.09 -7.30 17.36
N ILE A 289 -9.70 -8.38 17.89
CA ILE A 289 -9.25 -9.75 17.63
C ILE A 289 -9.33 -10.09 16.12
N LEU A 290 -10.24 -9.46 15.38
CA LEU A 290 -10.43 -9.65 13.95
C LEU A 290 -9.45 -8.85 13.08
N ARG A 291 -8.58 -8.04 13.69
CA ARG A 291 -7.66 -7.15 13.02
C ARG A 291 -6.23 -7.40 13.49
N ILE A 292 -5.28 -7.10 12.62
CA ILE A 292 -3.88 -7.07 13.01
C ILE A 292 -3.15 -5.98 12.24
N GLN A 293 -2.30 -5.24 12.94
CA GLN A 293 -1.44 -4.27 12.27
C GLN A 293 -0.34 -5.01 11.51
N ALA A 294 -0.27 -4.81 10.18
CA ALA A 294 0.81 -5.35 9.38
C ALA A 294 2.12 -4.58 9.65
N LYS A 295 3.26 -5.27 9.68
CA LYS A 295 4.58 -4.66 9.90
C LYS A 295 5.08 -3.92 8.66
N ASP A 296 4.80 -4.44 7.48
CA ASP A 296 5.21 -3.89 6.18
C ASP A 296 4.27 -4.37 5.04
N VAL A 297 4.61 -4.01 3.79
CA VAL A 297 3.83 -4.39 2.60
C VAL A 297 3.75 -5.90 2.39
N ALA A 298 4.84 -6.64 2.60
CA ALA A 298 4.87 -8.08 2.38
C ALA A 298 4.05 -8.82 3.44
N ASP A 299 4.13 -8.36 4.69
CA ASP A 299 3.31 -8.84 5.80
C ASP A 299 1.82 -8.62 5.53
N CYS A 300 1.44 -7.44 5.04
CA CYS A 300 0.06 -7.12 4.70
C CYS A 300 -0.50 -8.06 3.62
N TRP A 301 0.20 -8.20 2.48
CA TRP A 301 -0.28 -9.04 1.38
C TRP A 301 -0.29 -10.52 1.74
N THR A 302 0.72 -10.98 2.47
CA THR A 302 0.76 -12.35 2.99
C THR A 302 -0.44 -12.58 3.90
N GLN A 303 -0.62 -11.78 4.95
CA GLN A 303 -1.74 -11.93 5.88
C GLN A 303 -3.11 -11.86 5.18
N ALA A 304 -3.27 -10.97 4.20
CA ALA A 304 -4.50 -10.87 3.41
C ALA A 304 -4.74 -12.14 2.56
N ALA A 305 -3.71 -12.71 1.95
CA ALA A 305 -3.82 -13.96 1.19
C ALA A 305 -4.28 -15.12 2.10
N TYR A 306 -3.71 -15.25 3.29
CA TYR A 306 -4.20 -16.25 4.25
C TYR A 306 -5.65 -15.97 4.66
N TYR A 307 -5.98 -14.72 5.02
CA TYR A 307 -7.34 -14.35 5.43
C TYR A 307 -8.40 -14.69 4.38
N TYR A 308 -8.15 -14.38 3.11
CA TYR A 308 -9.14 -14.52 2.04
C TYR A 308 -9.14 -15.91 1.38
N LEU A 309 -8.00 -16.61 1.34
CA LEU A 309 -7.86 -17.82 0.54
C LEU A 309 -7.75 -19.09 1.39
N ALA A 310 -7.23 -19.02 2.62
CA ALA A 310 -7.15 -20.20 3.47
C ALA A 310 -8.55 -20.68 3.85
N THR A 311 -8.73 -22.01 3.91
CA THR A 311 -9.99 -22.61 4.36
C THR A 311 -9.81 -23.16 5.76
N CYS A 312 -10.60 -22.69 6.71
CA CYS A 312 -10.51 -23.14 8.10
C CYS A 312 -11.64 -24.11 8.44
N ARG A 313 -11.30 -25.19 9.15
CA ARG A 313 -12.25 -26.14 9.73
C ARG A 313 -11.98 -26.26 11.22
N SER A 314 -13.04 -26.24 12.03
CA SER A 314 -12.95 -26.42 13.46
C SER A 314 -13.72 -27.66 13.91
N ASP A 315 -13.21 -28.32 14.94
CA ASP A 315 -13.86 -29.41 15.65
C ASP A 315 -13.56 -29.30 17.16
N THR A 316 -13.94 -30.32 17.94
CA THR A 316 -13.71 -30.33 19.39
C THR A 316 -12.24 -30.41 19.79
N GLY A 317 -11.36 -30.84 18.88
CA GLY A 317 -9.92 -30.95 19.11
C GLY A 317 -9.13 -29.71 18.71
N GLY A 318 -9.71 -28.80 17.91
CA GLY A 318 -9.10 -27.52 17.56
C GLY A 318 -9.45 -27.03 16.15
N VAL A 319 -8.45 -26.51 15.44
CA VAL A 319 -8.60 -25.89 14.11
C VAL A 319 -7.59 -26.45 13.13
N THR A 320 -8.05 -26.77 11.93
CA THR A 320 -7.20 -27.02 10.75
C THR A 320 -7.33 -25.85 9.77
N ILE A 321 -6.20 -25.30 9.32
CA ILE A 321 -6.10 -24.26 8.30
C ILE A 321 -5.53 -24.92 7.04
N ASP A 322 -6.36 -25.05 6.01
CA ASP A 322 -6.00 -25.59 4.69
C ASP A 322 -5.42 -24.48 3.81
N LEU A 323 -4.25 -24.77 3.22
CA LEU A 323 -3.45 -23.85 2.43
C LEU A 323 -3.51 -24.11 0.93
N ASP A 324 -4.28 -25.10 0.45
CA ASP A 324 -4.26 -25.53 -0.95
C ASP A 324 -4.68 -24.43 -1.95
N ARG A 325 -5.44 -23.43 -1.49
CA ARG A 325 -5.87 -22.28 -2.31
C ARG A 325 -4.88 -21.12 -2.32
N LEU A 326 -3.83 -21.14 -1.50
CA LEU A 326 -2.81 -20.09 -1.51
C LEU A 326 -1.88 -20.26 -2.72
N PRO A 327 -1.67 -19.20 -3.52
CA PRO A 327 -0.74 -19.27 -4.62
C PRO A 327 0.71 -19.31 -4.12
N ARG A 328 1.58 -19.99 -4.87
CA ARG A 328 3.00 -20.22 -4.49
C ARG A 328 3.94 -19.17 -5.09
N PHE A 329 3.70 -17.90 -4.77
CA PHE A 329 4.60 -16.81 -5.17
C PHE A 329 5.61 -16.49 -4.08
N ALA A 330 6.83 -16.10 -4.47
CA ALA A 330 7.85 -15.68 -3.51
C ALA A 330 7.36 -14.51 -2.63
N SER A 331 6.56 -13.61 -3.20
CA SER A 331 5.93 -12.46 -2.52
C SER A 331 4.87 -12.84 -1.47
N LEU A 332 4.45 -14.10 -1.39
CA LEU A 332 3.45 -14.59 -0.42
C LEU A 332 3.95 -15.74 0.46
N ASN A 333 5.22 -16.14 0.33
CA ASN A 333 5.82 -17.26 1.09
C ASN A 333 6.21 -16.87 2.54
N GLY A 334 5.56 -15.86 3.11
CA GLY A 334 5.83 -15.35 4.45
C GLY A 334 5.10 -16.09 5.57
N SER A 335 5.45 -15.71 6.79
CA SER A 335 4.67 -16.06 7.99
C SER A 335 3.39 -15.21 8.07
N PHE A 336 2.34 -15.75 8.67
CA PHE A 336 1.11 -15.04 8.99
C PHE A 336 0.83 -15.10 10.50
N SER A 337 -0.10 -14.27 10.97
CA SER A 337 -0.44 -14.15 12.39
C SER A 337 -1.84 -14.68 12.68
N LEU A 338 -2.00 -15.23 13.88
CA LEU A 338 -3.26 -15.56 14.51
C LEU A 338 -3.40 -14.76 15.80
N LYS A 339 -4.63 -14.37 16.15
CA LYS A 339 -4.96 -13.87 17.49
C LYS A 339 -5.78 -14.92 18.24
N ILE A 340 -5.30 -15.32 19.41
CA ILE A 340 -5.87 -16.37 20.25
C ILE A 340 -6.26 -15.75 21.59
N ARG A 341 -7.55 -15.77 21.92
CA ARG A 341 -8.06 -15.31 23.22
C ARG A 341 -8.58 -16.52 23.98
N GLN A 342 -7.91 -16.89 25.06
CA GLN A 342 -8.22 -18.08 25.86
C GLN A 342 -9.00 -17.72 27.13
N THR A 343 -9.80 -18.64 27.65
CA THR A 343 -10.64 -18.43 28.85
C THR A 343 -10.00 -18.90 30.17
N ALA A 344 -8.91 -19.67 30.16
CA ALA A 344 -7.96 -19.97 31.27
C ALA A 344 -7.07 -21.17 30.87
N ALA A 345 -5.82 -21.26 31.37
CA ALA A 345 -4.84 -22.38 31.39
C ALA A 345 -4.70 -23.38 30.22
N ALA A 346 -5.51 -23.28 29.16
CA ALA A 346 -5.44 -24.13 27.99
C ALA A 346 -4.10 -23.87 27.30
N SER A 347 -3.33 -24.92 27.06
CA SER A 347 -2.19 -24.82 26.16
C SER A 347 -2.63 -25.26 24.77
N TRP A 348 -1.90 -24.85 23.75
CA TRP A 348 -2.17 -25.29 22.38
C TRP A 348 -0.89 -25.80 21.74
N GLN A 349 -1.04 -26.70 20.77
CA GLN A 349 0.04 -27.20 19.94
C GLN A 349 -0.23 -26.87 18.48
N CYS A 350 0.84 -26.62 17.73
CA CYS A 350 0.79 -26.39 16.29
C CYS A 350 1.59 -27.47 15.56
N SER A 351 1.02 -28.03 14.50
CA SER A 351 1.69 -28.91 13.55
C SER A 351 1.53 -28.39 12.13
N GLY A 352 2.51 -28.67 11.26
CA GLY A 352 2.56 -28.16 9.88
C GLY A 352 3.05 -26.70 9.74
N ALA A 353 3.33 -26.02 10.85
CA ALA A 353 3.97 -24.72 10.89
C ALA A 353 4.85 -24.54 12.13
N ARG A 354 5.86 -23.69 12.01
CA ARG A 354 6.72 -23.25 13.12
C ARG A 354 6.23 -21.90 13.66
N VAL A 355 6.18 -21.79 14.99
CA VAL A 355 6.01 -20.49 15.65
C VAL A 355 7.32 -19.71 15.53
N VAL A 356 7.26 -18.55 14.86
CA VAL A 356 8.45 -17.70 14.61
C VAL A 356 8.49 -16.44 15.45
N ASP A 357 7.33 -16.02 15.98
CA ASP A 357 7.19 -14.85 16.85
C ASP A 357 5.92 -15.03 17.72
N GLY A 358 5.87 -14.36 18.86
CA GLY A 358 4.74 -14.44 19.78
C GLY A 358 4.73 -13.32 20.81
N SER A 359 3.54 -12.77 21.08
CA SER A 359 3.32 -11.74 22.10
C SER A 359 1.98 -11.93 22.80
N ILE A 360 1.80 -11.27 23.93
CA ILE A 360 0.55 -11.27 24.70
C ILE A 360 0.13 -9.81 24.85
N GLU A 361 -1.07 -9.47 24.40
CA GLU A 361 -1.69 -8.16 24.55
C GLU A 361 -2.19 -7.95 26.01
N PRO A 362 -2.38 -6.70 26.46
CA PRO A 362 -2.84 -6.42 27.84
C PRO A 362 -4.19 -7.04 28.20
N ASP A 363 -5.04 -7.34 27.21
CA ASP A 363 -6.33 -8.01 27.40
C ASP A 363 -6.20 -9.55 27.51
N GLY A 364 -4.97 -10.08 27.44
CA GLY A 364 -4.67 -11.51 27.47
C GLY A 364 -4.71 -12.20 26.10
N THR A 365 -5.02 -11.48 25.02
CA THR A 365 -4.98 -12.04 23.66
C THR A 365 -3.54 -12.34 23.25
N GLN A 366 -3.27 -13.60 22.90
CA GLN A 366 -1.98 -14.01 22.37
C GLN A 366 -1.94 -13.75 20.86
N ILE A 367 -0.93 -13.04 20.38
CA ILE A 367 -0.60 -12.96 18.95
C ILE A 367 0.48 -13.99 18.67
N VAL A 368 0.23 -14.88 17.72
CA VAL A 368 1.16 -15.95 17.34
C VAL A 368 1.47 -15.82 15.85
N ARG A 369 2.75 -15.77 15.49
CA ARG A 369 3.17 -15.72 14.10
C ARG A 369 3.67 -17.10 13.66
N LEU A 370 3.03 -17.65 12.64
CA LEU A 370 3.26 -18.99 12.11
C LEU A 370 3.91 -18.91 10.73
N LEU A 371 4.96 -19.69 10.54
CA LEU A 371 5.56 -19.94 9.23
C LEU A 371 5.25 -21.40 8.84
N PRO A 372 4.44 -21.65 7.79
CA PRO A 372 4.21 -23.01 7.30
C PRO A 372 5.53 -23.70 6.95
N GLU A 373 5.63 -24.99 7.25
CA GLU A 373 6.79 -25.77 6.81
C GLU A 373 6.72 -26.02 5.30
N ALA A 374 7.87 -26.17 4.66
CA ALA A 374 7.94 -26.33 3.21
C ALA A 374 7.13 -27.56 2.74
N GLY A 375 6.23 -27.34 1.79
CA GLY A 375 5.40 -28.39 1.19
C GLY A 375 4.16 -28.80 2.01
N GLN A 376 3.96 -28.24 3.20
CA GLN A 376 2.74 -28.47 3.98
C GLN A 376 1.53 -27.85 3.28
N ARG A 377 0.43 -28.60 3.30
CA ARG A 377 -0.87 -28.19 2.74
C ARG A 377 -1.87 -27.79 3.80
N ALA A 378 -1.61 -28.12 5.06
CA ALA A 378 -2.48 -27.79 6.17
C ALA A 378 -1.67 -27.54 7.45
N ILE A 379 -2.22 -26.69 8.31
CA ILE A 379 -1.70 -26.40 9.65
C ILE A 379 -2.78 -26.82 10.65
N SER A 380 -2.41 -27.56 11.69
CA SER A 380 -3.35 -27.93 12.76
C SER A 380 -2.98 -27.26 14.07
N LEU A 381 -3.97 -26.69 14.74
CA LEU A 381 -3.88 -26.07 16.06
C LEU A 381 -4.80 -26.84 17.00
N GLY A 382 -4.22 -27.57 17.96
CA GLY A 382 -4.99 -28.35 18.93
C GLY A 382 -4.91 -27.75 20.33
N PHE A 383 -6.02 -27.71 21.06
CA PHE A 383 -5.99 -27.40 22.49
C PHE A 383 -5.58 -28.65 23.28
N LEU A 384 -4.76 -28.45 24.32
CA LEU A 384 -4.24 -29.49 25.22
C LEU A 384 -5.02 -29.55 26.54
#